data_AF-A0A2J8JNJ3-F1
#
_entry.id   AF-A0A2J8JNJ3-F1
#
_cell.length_a   1.000
_cell.length_b   1.000
_cell.length_c   1.000
_cell.angle_alpha   90.00
_cell.angle_beta   90.00
_cell.angle_gamma   90.00
#
_symmetry.space_group_name_H-M   'P 1'
#
loop_
_entity.id
_entity.type
_entity.pdbx_description
1 polymer ?
#
loop_
_entity_poly.entity_id
_entity_poly.type
_entity_poly.pdbx_seq_one_letter_code
_entity_poly.pdbx_strand_id
1 'polypeptide(L)'
;MVSSQPKYDLIREVGRGSYGVVYEAVIRKTSARVAVKKIRCHAPENVELALREFWALSSIKSQHPNVIHLEECILQKDGMVQKMSHGSNSSLYLQLVETSLKGEIAFDPRSAYYLWFVMDFCDGGDMNEYLLSRKPNRKTNTSFMLQLSSALAFLHKNQIIHRDLKPDNILISQTRLDTSDLEPTLKVADF
;
A
#
# COMPACT_ATOMS: atom_id res chain seq x y z
N MET A 1 8.61 -20.15 1.33
CA MET A 1 8.90 -20.84 0.05
C MET A 1 9.28 -19.79 -0.98
N VAL A 2 10.44 -19.95 -1.63
CA VAL A 2 10.87 -19.08 -2.73
C VAL A 2 10.11 -19.54 -3.98
N SER A 3 9.26 -18.68 -4.56
CA SER A 3 8.52 -18.99 -5.79
C SER A 3 9.32 -18.47 -6.99
N SER A 4 9.60 -19.32 -7.96
CA SER A 4 10.26 -18.94 -9.21
C SER A 4 9.31 -18.29 -10.23
N GLN A 5 7.99 -18.43 -10.07
CA GLN A 5 7.00 -17.80 -10.94
C GLN A 5 6.45 -16.51 -10.31
N PRO A 6 6.33 -15.42 -11.09
CA PRO A 6 5.76 -14.16 -10.61
C PRO A 6 4.27 -14.35 -10.32
N LYS A 7 3.85 -14.13 -9.06
CA LYS A 7 2.43 -14.22 -8.65
C LYS A 7 1.55 -13.11 -9.25
N TYR A 8 2.16 -11.97 -9.58
CA TYR A 8 1.48 -10.75 -10.03
C TYR A 8 2.03 -10.28 -11.37
N ASP A 9 1.14 -9.82 -12.24
CA ASP A 9 1.49 -9.17 -13.50
C ASP A 9 1.22 -7.67 -13.39
N LEU A 10 2.30 -6.88 -13.44
CA LEU A 10 2.21 -5.42 -13.46
C LEU A 10 1.66 -4.98 -14.82
N ILE A 11 0.58 -4.21 -14.81
CA ILE A 11 -0.12 -3.75 -16.01
C ILE A 11 0.38 -2.36 -16.40
N ARG A 12 0.21 -1.38 -15.52
CA ARG A 12 0.56 0.02 -15.78
C ARG A 12 0.89 0.75 -14.49
N GLU A 13 1.70 1.80 -14.60
CA GLU A 13 1.90 2.76 -13.52
C GLU A 13 0.60 3.55 -13.30
N VAL A 14 0.16 3.64 -12.06
CA VAL A 14 -1.02 4.44 -11.65
C VAL A 14 -0.65 5.64 -10.81
N GLY A 15 0.56 5.66 -10.24
CA GLY A 15 1.05 6.81 -9.48
C GLY A 15 2.53 6.66 -9.14
N ARG A 16 3.17 7.80 -8.89
CA ARG A 16 4.56 7.88 -8.46
C ARG A 16 4.66 8.82 -7.28
N GLY A 17 5.01 8.26 -6.13
CA GLY A 17 5.32 9.05 -4.95
C GLY A 17 6.81 9.40 -4.89
N SER A 18 7.21 10.10 -3.83
CA SER A 18 8.60 10.49 -3.60
C SER A 18 9.56 9.30 -3.49
N TYR A 19 9.07 8.13 -3.07
CA TYR A 19 9.92 6.99 -2.67
C TYR A 19 9.64 5.71 -3.46
N GLY A 20 8.62 5.70 -4.32
CA GLY A 20 8.21 4.49 -5.00
C GLY A 20 7.20 4.71 -6.11
N VAL A 21 6.95 3.64 -6.86
CA VAL A 21 6.01 3.63 -7.98
C VAL A 21 4.89 2.67 -7.66
N VAL A 22 3.65 3.10 -7.85
CA VAL A 22 2.45 2.28 -7.69
C VAL A 22 2.00 1.79 -9.05
N TYR A 23 1.80 0.49 -9.17
CA TYR A 23 1.31 -0.17 -10.36
C TYR A 23 -0.08 -0.75 -10.12
N GLU A 24 -0.95 -0.65 -11.13
CA GLU A 24 -2.05 -1.59 -11.26
C GLU A 24 -1.47 -2.94 -11.68
N ALA A 25 -1.89 -4.01 -11.02
CA ALA A 25 -1.47 -5.37 -11.32
C ALA A 25 -2.63 -6.35 -11.23
N VAL A 26 -2.45 -7.54 -11.79
CA VAL A 26 -3.40 -8.65 -11.65
C VAL A 26 -2.75 -9.87 -11.03
N ILE A 27 -3.50 -10.57 -10.19
CA ILE A 27 -3.10 -11.87 -9.65
C ILE A 27 -3.24 -12.92 -10.76
N ARG A 28 -2.15 -13.56 -11.18
CA ARG A 28 -2.17 -14.50 -12.32
C ARG A 28 -3.21 -15.62 -12.22
N LYS A 29 -3.46 -16.11 -11.01
CA LYS A 29 -4.37 -17.25 -10.77
C LYS A 29 -5.85 -16.87 -10.85
N THR A 30 -6.21 -15.64 -10.47
CA THR A 30 -7.61 -15.23 -10.30
C THR A 30 -8.02 -14.07 -11.21
N SER A 31 -7.06 -13.44 -11.88
CA SER A 31 -7.23 -12.19 -12.62
C SER A 31 -7.76 -11.04 -11.76
N ALA A 32 -7.74 -11.17 -10.43
CA ALA A 32 -8.16 -10.11 -9.52
C ALA A 32 -7.17 -8.94 -9.58
N ARG A 33 -7.69 -7.72 -9.61
CA ARG A 33 -6.89 -6.48 -9.65
C ARG A 33 -6.35 -6.16 -8.26
N VAL A 34 -5.10 -5.74 -8.19
CA VAL A 34 -4.40 -5.30 -6.98
C VAL A 34 -3.55 -4.08 -7.30
N ALA A 35 -3.25 -3.27 -6.29
CA ALA A 35 -2.24 -2.24 -6.37
C ALA A 35 -0.90 -2.80 -5.87
N VAL A 36 0.20 -2.53 -6.58
CA VAL A 36 1.55 -2.91 -6.17
C VAL A 36 2.41 -1.66 -6.04
N LYS A 37 2.69 -1.25 -4.81
CA LYS A 37 3.64 -0.17 -4.52
C LYS A 37 5.04 -0.76 -4.42
N LYS A 38 5.92 -0.36 -5.34
CA LYS A 38 7.29 -0.86 -5.46
C LYS A 38 8.27 0.23 -5.02
N ILE A 39 9.02 -0.04 -3.96
CA ILE A 39 10.04 0.85 -3.39
C ILE A 39 11.42 0.25 -3.64
N ARG A 40 12.36 1.06 -4.15
CA ARG A 40 13.74 0.64 -4.39
C ARG A 40 14.60 0.93 -3.17
N CYS A 41 15.12 -0.11 -2.54
CA CYS A 41 15.97 -0.04 -1.35
C CYS A 41 17.43 0.21 -1.75
N HIS A 42 17.75 1.43 -2.22
CA HIS A 42 19.10 1.81 -2.69
C HIS A 42 19.80 2.85 -1.81
N ALA A 43 19.08 3.40 -0.82
CA ALA A 43 19.61 4.33 0.16
C ALA A 43 18.96 4.00 1.53
N PRO A 44 19.66 4.26 2.65
CA PRO A 44 19.15 3.98 3.99
C PRO A 44 17.79 4.63 4.27
N GLU A 45 17.55 5.85 3.79
CA GLU A 45 16.30 6.60 3.97
C GLU A 45 15.13 5.90 3.28
N ASN A 46 15.35 5.34 2.08
CA ASN A 46 14.34 4.57 1.37
C ASN A 46 14.01 3.26 2.08
N VAL A 47 15.00 2.65 2.75
CA VAL A 47 14.80 1.43 3.53
C VAL A 47 14.02 1.74 4.80
N GLU A 48 14.37 2.80 5.52
CA GLU A 48 13.66 3.24 6.72
C GLU A 48 12.18 3.51 6.42
N LEU A 49 11.90 4.28 5.36
CA LEU A 49 10.53 4.58 4.95
C LEU A 49 9.73 3.32 4.59
N ALA A 50 10.34 2.40 3.84
CA ALA A 50 9.69 1.16 3.47
C ALA A 50 9.44 0.24 4.69
N LEU A 51 10.38 0.18 5.64
CA LEU A 51 10.20 -0.58 6.88
C LEU A 51 9.10 0.02 7.76
N ARG A 52 9.04 1.35 7.86
CA ARG A 52 7.97 2.05 8.58
C ARG A 52 6.59 1.70 8.02
N GLU A 53 6.44 1.76 6.70
CA GLU A 53 5.20 1.39 6.01
C GLU A 53 4.86 -0.11 6.20
N PHE A 54 5.87 -0.99 6.11
CA PHE A 54 5.68 -2.41 6.38
C PHE A 54 5.22 -2.68 7.81
N TRP A 55 5.82 -2.06 8.81
CA TRP A 55 5.45 -2.25 10.21
C TRP A 55 4.05 -1.69 10.51
N ALA A 56 3.70 -0.52 9.98
CA ALA A 56 2.36 0.04 10.13
C ALA A 56 1.30 -0.90 9.54
N LEU A 57 1.44 -1.26 8.27
CA LEU A 57 0.47 -2.11 7.56
C LEU A 57 0.40 -3.53 8.14
N SER A 58 1.54 -4.13 8.51
CA SER A 58 1.57 -5.49 9.07
C SER A 58 1.09 -5.59 10.52
N SER A 59 1.01 -4.47 11.26
CA SER A 59 0.47 -4.45 12.62
C SER A 59 -1.06 -4.58 12.68
N ILE A 60 -1.75 -4.27 11.58
CA ILE A 60 -3.21 -4.36 11.47
C ILE A 60 -3.63 -5.83 11.35
N LYS A 61 -4.34 -6.33 12.36
CA LYS A 61 -4.75 -7.75 12.44
C LYS A 61 -6.14 -8.04 11.86
N SER A 62 -6.98 -7.01 11.68
CA SER A 62 -8.33 -7.16 11.13
C SER A 62 -8.56 -6.14 10.02
N GLN A 63 -9.34 -6.51 9.01
CA GLN A 63 -9.67 -5.59 7.92
C GLN A 63 -10.71 -4.55 8.37
N HIS A 64 -10.63 -3.36 7.79
CA HIS A 64 -11.63 -2.31 7.93
C HIS A 64 -12.02 -1.81 6.54
N PRO A 65 -13.31 -1.61 6.22
CA PRO A 65 -13.76 -1.25 4.87
C PRO A 65 -13.12 0.05 4.35
N ASN A 66 -12.84 1.00 5.24
CA ASN A 66 -12.29 2.31 4.90
C ASN A 66 -10.79 2.49 5.17
N VAL A 67 -10.04 1.40 5.34
CA VAL A 67 -8.57 1.43 5.45
C VAL A 67 -8.01 0.52 4.36
N ILE A 68 -6.90 0.94 3.72
CA ILE A 68 -6.25 0.13 2.70
C ILE A 68 -5.76 -1.18 3.32
N HIS A 69 -6.05 -2.31 2.66
CA HIS A 69 -5.62 -3.61 3.11
C HIS A 69 -4.32 -4.01 2.43
N LEU A 70 -3.36 -4.49 3.22
CA LEU A 70 -2.14 -5.14 2.75
C LEU A 70 -2.36 -6.66 2.66
N GLU A 71 -2.39 -7.18 1.45
CA GLU A 71 -2.48 -8.63 1.18
C GLU A 71 -1.17 -9.33 1.52
N GLU A 72 -0.05 -8.77 1.02
CA GLU A 72 1.28 -9.22 1.38
C GLU A 72 2.34 -8.17 1.06
N CYS A 73 3.47 -8.29 1.74
CA CYS A 73 4.69 -7.58 1.39
C CYS A 73 5.73 -8.58 0.87
N ILE A 74 6.39 -8.25 -0.24
CA ILE A 74 7.38 -9.11 -0.90
C ILE A 74 8.71 -8.37 -0.98
N LEU A 75 9.76 -9.03 -0.50
CA LEU A 75 11.13 -8.60 -0.70
C LEU A 75 11.69 -9.28 -1.95
N GLN A 76 12.12 -8.48 -2.91
CA GLN A 76 12.78 -8.92 -4.12
C GLN A 76 14.26 -8.55 -4.09
N LYS A 77 15.12 -9.52 -4.38
CA LYS A 77 16.56 -9.34 -4.60
C LYS A 77 16.99 -10.08 -5.85
N ASP A 78 17.51 -9.37 -6.85
CA ASP A 78 18.10 -9.96 -8.07
C ASP A 78 17.22 -11.05 -8.73
N GLY A 79 15.90 -10.83 -8.74
CA GLY A 79 14.91 -11.77 -9.29
C GLY A 79 14.38 -12.82 -8.30
N MET A 80 15.06 -13.06 -7.17
CA MET A 80 14.51 -13.86 -6.08
C MET A 80 13.44 -13.07 -5.33
N VAL A 81 12.34 -13.73 -4.98
CA VAL A 81 11.24 -13.15 -4.20
C VAL A 81 11.01 -13.92 -2.91
N GLN A 82 10.79 -13.18 -1.83
CA GLN A 82 10.49 -13.71 -0.51
C GLN A 82 9.34 -12.93 0.10
N LYS A 83 8.28 -13.62 0.53
CA LYS A 83 7.22 -13.01 1.34
C LYS A 83 7.81 -12.57 2.68
N MET A 84 7.51 -11.33 3.06
CA MET A 84 7.90 -10.74 4.32
C MET A 84 6.94 -11.17 5.43
N SER A 85 7.47 -11.39 6.62
CA SER A 85 6.70 -11.57 7.84
C SER A 85 7.36 -10.80 8.96
N HIS A 86 6.58 -10.07 9.75
CA HIS A 86 7.10 -9.35 10.91
C HIS A 86 7.79 -10.34 11.86
N GLY A 87 8.99 -10.00 12.34
CA GLY A 87 9.79 -10.88 13.20
C GLY A 87 10.38 -12.11 12.47
N SER A 88 10.46 -12.09 11.14
CA SER A 88 11.17 -13.13 10.38
C SER A 88 12.66 -13.13 10.72
N ASN A 89 13.24 -14.31 10.92
CA ASN A 89 14.70 -14.50 11.01
C ASN A 89 15.37 -14.60 9.62
N SER A 90 14.69 -14.15 8.56
CA SER A 90 15.29 -14.10 7.22
C SER A 90 16.48 -13.14 7.20
N SER A 91 17.63 -13.61 6.70
CA SER A 91 18.83 -12.80 6.53
C SER A 91 18.57 -11.55 5.70
N LEU A 92 17.72 -11.65 4.67
CA LEU A 92 17.37 -10.51 3.81
C LEU A 92 16.57 -9.44 4.55
N TYR A 93 15.67 -9.85 5.46
CA TYR A 93 14.94 -8.90 6.30
C TYR A 93 15.87 -8.21 7.31
N LEU A 94 16.73 -8.98 7.97
CA LEU A 94 17.69 -8.45 8.93
C LEU A 94 18.66 -7.46 8.29
N GLN A 95 19.08 -7.69 7.04
CA GLN A 95 19.89 -6.72 6.27
C GLN A 95 19.18 -5.38 6.05
N LEU A 96 17.87 -5.37 5.82
CA LEU A 96 17.11 -4.12 5.71
C LEU A 96 17.03 -3.41 7.06
N VAL A 97 16.76 -4.14 8.14
CA VAL A 97 16.71 -3.57 9.50
C VAL A 97 18.08 -3.00 9.89
N GLU A 98 19.16 -3.73 9.64
CA GLU A 98 20.53 -3.27 9.86
C GLU A 98 20.84 -2.02 9.05
N THR A 99 20.41 -1.97 7.79
CA THR A 99 20.58 -0.79 6.93
C THR A 99 19.91 0.45 7.52
N SER A 100 18.68 0.31 8.01
CA SER A 100 17.94 1.39 8.65
C SER A 100 18.57 1.83 9.98
N LEU A 101 19.09 0.91 10.78
CA LEU A 101 19.70 1.23 12.08
C LEU A 101 21.09 1.86 11.96
N LYS A 102 21.91 1.40 11.02
CA LYS A 102 23.27 1.91 10.82
C LYS A 102 23.32 3.18 9.98
N GLY A 103 22.29 3.45 9.17
CA GLY A 103 22.32 4.55 8.21
C GLY A 103 23.28 4.29 7.03
N GLU A 104 23.60 3.02 6.74
CA GLU A 104 24.44 2.61 5.63
C GLU A 104 23.90 1.30 5.03
N ILE A 105 24.10 1.07 3.73
CA ILE A 105 23.60 -0.13 3.05
C ILE A 105 24.35 -1.38 3.56
N ALA A 106 23.63 -2.32 4.18
CA ALA A 106 24.18 -3.56 4.75
C ALA A 106 24.16 -4.76 3.76
N PHE A 107 24.00 -4.50 2.46
CA PHE A 107 23.96 -5.50 1.40
C PHE A 107 24.75 -5.02 0.18
N ASP A 108 24.94 -5.89 -0.83
CA ASP A 108 25.65 -5.49 -2.05
C ASP A 108 24.94 -4.31 -2.73
N PRO A 109 25.57 -3.13 -2.86
CA PRO A 109 24.96 -1.96 -3.51
C PRO A 109 24.66 -2.19 -5.00
N ARG A 110 25.28 -3.19 -5.62
CA ARG A 110 25.04 -3.58 -7.02
C ARG A 110 23.78 -4.43 -7.17
N SER A 111 23.37 -5.12 -6.11
CA SER A 111 22.13 -5.90 -6.09
C SER A 111 20.91 -4.98 -6.11
N ALA A 112 19.91 -5.37 -6.88
CA ALA A 112 18.66 -4.62 -6.96
C ALA A 112 17.68 -5.13 -5.90
N TYR A 113 17.55 -4.38 -4.80
CA TYR A 113 16.61 -4.65 -3.72
C TYR A 113 15.32 -3.84 -3.89
N TYR A 114 14.17 -4.52 -3.83
CA TYR A 114 12.85 -3.89 -3.86
C TYR A 114 11.92 -4.47 -2.79
N LEU A 115 11.16 -3.59 -2.15
CA LEU A 115 9.97 -3.97 -1.38
C LEU A 115 8.72 -3.71 -2.21
N TRP A 116 7.85 -4.71 -2.27
CA TRP A 116 6.57 -4.66 -2.98
C TRP A 116 5.46 -4.78 -1.96
N PHE A 117 4.60 -3.77 -1.88
CA PHE A 117 3.38 -3.80 -1.06
C PHE A 117 2.21 -4.11 -1.96
N VAL A 118 1.62 -5.30 -1.80
CA VAL A 118 0.45 -5.73 -2.54
C VAL A 118 -0.78 -5.35 -1.75
N MET A 119 -1.61 -4.48 -2.31
CA MET A 119 -2.74 -3.87 -1.62
C MET A 119 -4.01 -3.94 -2.46
N ASP A 120 -5.14 -3.63 -1.84
CA ASP A 120 -6.40 -3.42 -2.56
C ASP A 120 -6.21 -2.40 -3.69
N PHE A 121 -6.84 -2.66 -4.84
CA PHE A 121 -6.87 -1.70 -5.94
C PHE A 121 -8.12 -0.82 -5.82
N CYS A 122 -7.93 0.49 -5.71
CA CYS A 122 -9.00 1.49 -5.74
C CYS A 122 -9.12 2.07 -7.15
N ASP A 123 -10.26 1.87 -7.81
CA ASP A 123 -10.46 2.19 -9.22
C ASP A 123 -11.05 3.58 -9.50
N GLY A 124 -11.35 4.35 -8.45
CA GLY A 124 -11.92 5.69 -8.51
C GLY A 124 -10.92 6.83 -8.32
N GLY A 125 -9.61 6.56 -8.33
CA GLY A 125 -8.57 7.56 -8.10
C GLY A 125 -8.45 7.97 -6.62
N ASP A 126 -7.77 9.08 -6.37
CA ASP A 126 -7.72 9.71 -5.04
C ASP A 126 -8.89 10.69 -4.82
N MET A 127 -9.07 11.12 -3.57
CA MET A 127 -10.15 12.03 -3.19
C MET A 127 -9.98 13.41 -3.82
N ASN A 128 -8.75 13.87 -4.07
CA ASN A 128 -8.52 15.17 -4.70
C ASN A 128 -9.08 15.16 -6.14
N GLU A 129 -8.67 14.19 -6.95
CA GLU A 129 -9.19 13.98 -8.32
C GLU A 129 -10.70 13.74 -8.31
N TYR A 130 -11.19 12.91 -7.38
CA TYR A 130 -12.61 12.61 -7.26
C TYR A 130 -13.46 13.84 -6.90
N LEU A 131 -12.95 14.75 -6.05
CA LEU A 131 -13.66 15.98 -5.71
C LEU A 131 -13.62 16.99 -6.85
N LEU A 132 -12.52 17.08 -7.59
CA LEU A 132 -12.36 18.02 -8.72
C LEU A 132 -13.16 17.61 -9.96
N SER A 133 -13.39 16.31 -10.15
CA SER A 133 -14.12 15.77 -11.31
C SER A 133 -15.65 15.94 -11.26
N ARG A 134 -16.22 16.38 -10.12
CA ARG A 134 -17.68 16.47 -9.95
C ARG A 134 -18.11 17.66 -9.10
N LYS A 135 -19.40 18.01 -9.16
CA LYS A 135 -19.98 19.01 -8.25
C LYS A 135 -20.12 18.44 -6.84
N PRO A 136 -19.94 19.28 -5.79
CA PRO A 136 -20.18 18.86 -4.41
C PRO A 136 -21.57 18.27 -4.22
N ASN A 137 -21.64 17.12 -3.55
CA ASN A 137 -22.89 16.44 -3.22
C ASN A 137 -22.97 16.26 -1.71
N ARG A 138 -23.97 16.88 -1.07
CA ARG A 138 -24.14 16.84 0.39
C ARG A 138 -24.22 15.40 0.94
N LYS A 139 -24.97 14.53 0.29
CA LYS A 139 -25.13 13.12 0.72
C LYS A 139 -23.79 12.40 0.71
N THR A 140 -23.06 12.47 -0.42
CA THR A 140 -21.73 11.85 -0.53
C THR A 140 -20.73 12.47 0.45
N ASN A 141 -20.75 13.79 0.65
CA ASN A 141 -19.83 14.45 1.57
C ASN A 141 -20.07 13.99 3.01
N THR A 142 -21.33 13.87 3.43
CA THR A 142 -21.68 13.31 4.74
C THR A 142 -21.22 11.85 4.86
N SER A 143 -21.46 11.03 3.82
CA SER A 143 -21.00 9.64 3.76
C SER A 143 -19.47 9.53 3.90
N PHE A 144 -18.72 10.36 3.17
CA PHE A 144 -17.26 10.41 3.26
C PHE A 144 -16.76 10.83 4.65
N MET A 145 -17.37 11.82 5.28
CA MET A 145 -16.99 12.21 6.64
C MET A 145 -17.19 11.08 7.65
N LEU A 146 -18.28 10.30 7.51
CA LEU A 146 -18.53 9.13 8.35
C LEU A 146 -17.50 8.01 8.11
N GLN A 147 -17.25 7.68 6.84
CA GLN A 147 -16.27 6.66 6.44
C GLN A 147 -14.85 7.02 6.91
N LEU A 148 -14.45 8.28 6.73
CA LEU A 148 -13.14 8.78 7.17
C LEU A 148 -13.02 8.72 8.70
N SER A 149 -14.04 9.18 9.42
CA SER A 149 -14.06 9.12 10.89
C SER A 149 -13.98 7.68 11.39
N SER A 150 -14.67 6.73 10.74
CA SER A 150 -14.59 5.30 11.05
C SER A 150 -13.18 4.73 10.82
N ALA A 151 -12.55 5.08 9.69
CA ALA A 151 -11.19 4.67 9.39
C ALA A 151 -10.17 5.18 10.43
N LEU A 152 -10.24 6.46 10.80
CA LEU A 152 -9.35 7.06 11.79
C LEU A 152 -9.56 6.46 13.18
N ALA A 153 -10.82 6.25 13.59
CA ALA A 153 -11.13 5.58 14.85
C ALA A 153 -10.54 4.16 14.88
N PHE A 154 -10.63 3.44 13.76
CA PHE A 154 -10.01 2.12 13.61
C PHE A 154 -8.47 2.18 13.71
N LEU A 155 -7.81 3.11 13.00
CA LEU A 155 -6.36 3.28 13.07
C LEU A 155 -5.90 3.62 14.50
N HIS A 156 -6.57 4.57 15.15
CA HIS A 156 -6.26 4.96 16.53
C HIS A 156 -6.45 3.82 17.53
N LYS A 157 -7.48 2.98 17.35
CA LYS A 157 -7.67 1.76 18.16
C LYS A 157 -6.49 0.79 18.02
N ASN A 158 -5.85 0.76 16.85
CA ASN A 158 -4.64 -0.03 16.58
C ASN A 158 -3.33 0.72 16.88
N GLN A 159 -3.38 1.85 17.62
CA GLN A 159 -2.21 2.67 17.97
C GLN A 159 -1.46 3.25 16.77
N ILE A 160 -2.14 3.41 15.64
CA ILE A 160 -1.61 4.04 14.43
C ILE A 160 -2.17 5.46 14.33
N ILE A 161 -1.27 6.43 14.20
CA ILE A 161 -1.62 7.82 13.86
C ILE A 161 -1.14 8.05 12.43
N HIS A 162 -2.03 8.46 11.53
CA HIS A 162 -1.70 8.61 10.11
C HIS A 162 -0.62 9.66 9.81
N ARG A 163 -0.62 10.79 10.54
CA ARG A 163 0.36 11.90 10.44
C ARG A 163 0.47 12.64 9.09
N ASP A 164 -0.07 12.11 8.01
CA ASP A 164 -0.09 12.74 6.67
C ASP A 164 -1.49 12.66 6.04
N LEU A 165 -2.53 12.95 6.83
CA LEU A 165 -3.91 12.88 6.37
C LEU A 165 -4.20 14.05 5.41
N LYS A 166 -4.35 13.73 4.11
CA LYS A 166 -4.66 14.68 3.04
C LYS A 166 -5.47 13.99 1.94
N PRO A 167 -6.17 14.73 1.05
CA PRO A 167 -7.00 14.14 0.00
C PRO A 167 -6.27 13.14 -0.91
N ASP A 168 -4.99 13.36 -1.19
CA ASP A 168 -4.14 12.48 -2.01
C ASP A 168 -3.97 11.08 -1.39
N ASN A 169 -4.04 10.96 -0.07
CA ASN A 169 -3.89 9.70 0.67
C ASN A 169 -5.24 9.02 0.96
N ILE A 170 -6.34 9.56 0.44
CA ILE A 170 -7.67 8.96 0.53
C ILE A 170 -8.06 8.43 -0.85
N LEU A 171 -8.07 7.11 -0.99
CA LEU A 171 -8.38 6.46 -2.26
C LEU A 171 -9.87 6.15 -2.37
N ILE A 172 -10.42 6.21 -3.59
CA ILE A 172 -11.82 5.95 -3.88
C ILE A 172 -11.98 4.61 -4.60
N SER A 173 -12.85 3.75 -4.08
CA SER A 173 -13.25 2.51 -4.72
C SER A 173 -14.71 2.62 -5.16
N GLN A 174 -14.94 2.45 -6.46
CA GLN A 174 -16.26 2.47 -7.07
C GLN A 174 -16.77 1.02 -7.17
N THR A 175 -17.90 0.74 -6.53
CA THR A 175 -18.54 -0.57 -6.69
C THR A 175 -19.23 -0.60 -8.05
N ARG A 176 -18.60 -1.23 -9.06
CA ARG A 176 -19.18 -1.44 -10.41
C ARG A 176 -20.22 -2.55 -10.42
N LEU A 177 -21.25 -2.45 -9.59
CA LEU A 177 -22.48 -3.19 -9.83
C LEU A 177 -23.44 -2.22 -10.50
N ASP A 178 -24.12 -2.66 -11.56
CA ASP A 178 -25.00 -1.90 -12.45
C ASP A 178 -26.28 -1.36 -11.77
N THR A 179 -26.18 -0.89 -10.53
CA THR A 179 -27.23 -0.19 -9.82
C THR A 179 -26.75 1.24 -9.56
N SER A 180 -27.48 2.20 -10.10
CA SER A 180 -27.22 3.65 -10.05
C SER A 180 -27.19 4.26 -8.63
N ASP A 181 -27.30 3.44 -7.58
CA ASP A 181 -27.52 3.87 -6.20
C ASP A 181 -26.36 3.54 -5.24
N LEU A 182 -25.30 2.85 -5.70
CA LEU A 182 -24.19 2.51 -4.81
C LEU A 182 -23.27 3.71 -4.59
N GLU A 183 -23.18 4.16 -3.34
CA GLU A 183 -22.25 5.21 -2.96
C GLU A 183 -20.79 4.72 -3.03
N PRO A 184 -19.86 5.57 -3.49
CA PRO A 184 -18.43 5.25 -3.48
C PRO A 184 -17.94 5.00 -2.06
N THR A 185 -16.97 4.10 -1.95
CA THR A 185 -16.27 3.84 -0.68
C THR A 185 -14.90 4.49 -0.72
N LEU A 186 -14.50 5.15 0.37
CA LEU A 186 -13.14 5.65 0.53
C LEU A 186 -12.30 4.65 1.34
N LYS A 187 -11.00 4.62 1.07
CA LYS A 187 -9.98 3.88 1.81
C LYS A 187 -8.82 4.79 2.15
N VAL A 188 -8.50 4.91 3.44
CA VAL A 188 -7.33 5.63 3.94
C VAL A 188 -6.07 4.81 3.64
N ALA A 189 -5.06 5.44 3.02
CA ALA A 189 -3.77 4.85 2.67
C ALA A 189 -2.60 5.67 3.25
N ASP A 190 -1.36 5.20 3.07
CA ASP A 190 -0.12 5.94 3.44
C ASP A 190 -0.07 6.48 4.89
N PHE A 191 -0.46 5.65 5.88
CA PHE A 191 -0.44 5.95 7.32
C PHE A 191 0.75 5.35 8.09
#